data_AF-A0A2L2WKS1-F1
#
_entry.id   AF-A0A2L2WKS1-F1
#
_cell.length_a   1.000
_cell.length_b   1.000
_cell.length_c   1.000
_cell.angle_alpha   90.00
_cell.angle_beta   90.00
_cell.angle_gamma   90.00
#
_symmetry.space_group_name_H-M   'P 1'
#
loop_
_entity.id
_entity.type
_entity.pdbx_description
1 polymer ?
#
loop_
_entity_poly.entity_id
_entity_poly.type
_entity_poly.pdbx_seq_one_letter_code
_entity_poly.pdbx_strand_id
1 'polypeptide(L)'
;MCTRRDRFADRRAALGDELDLKTKLFEYAGDTETVFDTGDYLRRKAQILLGDEMEDTAAKGRARKTKPTKAPKEPKVPTAKISYDMFISGMAVDRIAAERRLTPGTVFNHLAQYVERGTLPIEQLVPQEHIDEIRNHARTHPQDTSVTQIKEAVSQAVSYDEIRIVRKVYFGD
;
A
#
# COMPACT_ATOMS: atom_id res chain seq x y z
N MET A 1 34.99 29.76 -1.65
CA MET A 1 34.33 29.45 -0.37
C MET A 1 33.03 30.24 -0.31
N CYS A 2 31.87 29.59 -0.30
CA CYS A 2 30.56 30.26 -0.20
C CYS A 2 30.45 30.96 1.17
N THR A 3 30.22 32.27 1.17
CA THR A 3 30.24 33.08 2.39
C THR A 3 28.94 32.92 3.17
N ARG A 4 28.97 33.23 4.48
CA ARG A 4 27.77 33.18 5.34
C ARG A 4 26.63 34.04 4.76
N ARG A 5 26.97 35.16 4.11
CA ARG A 5 26.01 36.09 3.49
C ARG A 5 25.32 35.45 2.28
N ASP A 6 26.03 34.68 1.48
CA ASP A 6 25.49 33.95 0.34
C ASP A 6 24.45 32.92 0.79
N ARG A 7 24.76 32.14 1.84
CA ARG A 7 23.80 31.18 2.42
C ARG A 7 22.52 31.84 2.94
N PHE A 8 22.62 33.04 3.50
CA PHE A 8 21.43 33.79 3.94
C PHE A 8 20.65 34.34 2.76
N ALA A 9 21.33 34.79 1.70
CA ALA A 9 20.68 35.24 0.48
C ALA A 9 19.92 34.10 -0.21
N ASP A 10 20.53 32.92 -0.32
CA ASP A 10 19.91 31.73 -0.90
C ASP A 10 18.66 31.30 -0.13
N ARG A 11 18.74 31.25 1.20
CA ARG A 11 17.58 30.93 2.06
C ARG A 11 16.46 31.95 1.91
N ARG A 12 16.81 33.24 1.82
CA ARG A 12 15.82 34.31 1.63
C ARG A 12 15.16 34.23 0.26
N ALA A 13 15.90 33.88 -0.78
CA ALA A 13 15.36 33.65 -2.12
C ALA A 13 14.40 32.44 -2.12
N ALA A 14 14.82 31.29 -1.61
CA ALA A 14 13.98 30.09 -1.54
C ALA A 14 12.68 30.30 -0.75
N LEU A 15 12.75 31.04 0.37
CA LEU A 15 11.55 31.42 1.13
C LEU A 15 10.64 32.36 0.34
N GLY A 16 11.22 33.27 -0.46
CA GLY A 16 10.46 34.14 -1.36
C GLY A 16 9.69 33.36 -2.41
N ASP A 17 10.35 32.40 -3.07
CA ASP A 17 9.74 31.55 -4.09
C ASP A 17 8.61 30.69 -3.51
N GLU A 18 8.81 30.12 -2.31
CA GLU A 18 7.79 29.34 -1.63
C GLU A 18 6.58 30.20 -1.20
N LEU A 19 6.84 31.42 -0.74
CA LEU A 19 5.78 32.36 -0.36
C LEU A 19 4.95 32.78 -1.57
N ASP A 20 5.59 33.07 -2.70
CA ASP A 20 4.93 33.41 -3.97
C ASP A 20 4.04 32.28 -4.46
N LEU A 21 4.56 31.04 -4.45
CA LEU A 21 3.80 29.84 -4.82
C LEU A 21 2.54 29.68 -3.96
N LYS A 22 2.68 29.78 -2.63
CA LYS A 22 1.56 29.60 -1.70
C LYS A 22 0.52 30.71 -1.84
N THR A 23 0.96 31.95 -2.03
CA THR A 23 0.06 33.10 -2.20
C THR A 23 -0.76 32.94 -3.47
N LYS A 24 -0.14 32.61 -4.60
CA LYS A 24 -0.82 32.39 -5.88
C LYS A 24 -1.78 31.19 -5.86
N LEU A 25 -1.42 30.10 -5.18
CA LEU A 25 -2.32 28.96 -5.00
C LEU A 25 -3.51 29.29 -4.09
N PHE A 26 -3.28 30.08 -3.05
CA PHE A 26 -4.33 30.53 -2.14
C PHE A 26 -5.32 31.47 -2.83
N GLU A 27 -4.82 32.46 -3.58
CA GLU A 27 -5.65 33.36 -4.39
C GLU A 27 -6.50 32.58 -5.41
N TYR A 28 -5.92 31.59 -6.08
CA TYR A 28 -6.66 30.72 -6.99
C TYR A 28 -7.76 29.92 -6.29
N ALA A 29 -7.47 29.32 -5.13
CA ALA A 29 -8.47 28.53 -4.39
C ALA A 29 -9.55 29.39 -3.72
N GLY A 30 -9.28 30.68 -3.50
CA GLY A 30 -10.23 31.64 -2.94
C GLY A 30 -11.22 32.19 -3.97
N ASP A 31 -11.01 31.93 -5.26
CA ASP A 31 -11.90 32.39 -6.32
C ASP A 31 -13.19 31.55 -6.35
N THR A 32 -14.34 32.24 -6.30
CA THR A 32 -15.69 31.66 -6.22
C THR A 32 -16.08 30.86 -7.46
N GLU A 33 -15.37 31.04 -8.58
CA GLU A 33 -15.61 30.29 -9.82
C GLU A 33 -14.80 29.00 -9.90
N THR A 34 -13.85 28.77 -8.98
CA THR A 34 -13.01 27.58 -9.02
C THR A 34 -13.64 26.40 -8.28
N VAL A 35 -13.67 25.24 -8.96
CA VAL A 35 -13.99 23.97 -8.30
C VAL A 35 -12.69 23.37 -7.83
N PHE A 36 -12.48 23.33 -6.52
CA PHE A 36 -11.25 22.78 -5.94
C PHE A 36 -11.20 21.26 -6.11
N ASP A 37 -10.46 20.78 -7.11
CA ASP A 37 -10.09 19.37 -7.29
C ASP A 37 -8.58 19.15 -7.15
N THR A 38 -8.19 17.91 -6.80
CA THR A 38 -6.78 17.51 -6.69
C THR A 38 -6.04 17.68 -8.02
N GLY A 39 -6.69 17.36 -9.15
CA GLY A 39 -6.11 17.52 -10.47
C GLY A 39 -5.90 18.98 -10.85
N ASP A 40 -6.74 19.88 -10.37
CA ASP A 40 -6.68 21.32 -10.68
C ASP A 40 -5.61 22.00 -9.84
N TYR A 41 -5.48 21.64 -8.55
CA TYR A 41 -4.37 22.04 -7.70
C TYR A 41 -3.01 21.67 -8.31
N LEU A 42 -2.85 20.42 -8.78
CA LEU A 42 -1.57 19.97 -9.36
C LEU A 42 -1.24 20.71 -10.65
N ARG A 43 -2.25 20.98 -11.50
CA ARG A 43 -2.09 21.78 -12.73
C ARG A 43 -1.69 23.21 -12.41
N ARG A 44 -2.41 23.86 -11.50
CA ARG A 44 -2.12 25.24 -11.10
C ARG A 44 -0.75 25.36 -10.44
N LYS A 45 -0.38 24.40 -9.59
CA LYS A 45 0.96 24.35 -8.97
C LYS A 45 2.06 24.19 -10.00
N ALA A 46 1.87 23.34 -11.01
CA ALA A 46 2.83 23.17 -12.09
C ALA A 46 2.98 24.45 -12.92
N GLN A 47 1.86 25.12 -13.23
CA GLN A 47 1.85 26.40 -13.95
C GLN A 47 2.62 27.50 -13.21
N ILE A 48 2.41 27.62 -11.89
CA ILE A 48 3.11 28.64 -11.08
C ILE A 48 4.61 28.34 -11.00
N LEU A 49 5.00 27.06 -10.90
CA LEU A 49 6.40 26.66 -10.74
C LEU A 49 7.21 26.77 -12.05
N LEU A 50 6.59 26.46 -13.20
CA LEU A 50 7.27 26.39 -14.51
C LEU A 50 7.05 27.63 -15.37
N GLY A 51 6.14 28.54 -15.01
CA GLY A 51 5.77 29.73 -15.78
C GLY A 51 4.67 29.46 -16.81
N ASP A 52 4.05 30.53 -17.33
CA ASP A 52 2.88 30.50 -18.22
C ASP A 52 3.13 29.93 -19.64
N GLU A 53 4.33 29.38 -19.90
CA GLU A 53 4.65 28.62 -21.12
C GLU A 53 4.11 27.17 -21.02
N MET A 54 2.89 27.00 -20.53
CA MET A 54 2.08 25.83 -20.80
C MET A 54 0.86 26.31 -21.58
N GLU A 55 1.09 26.54 -22.89
CA GLU A 55 0.02 26.64 -23.87
C GLU A 55 -0.98 25.49 -23.64
N ASP A 56 -2.24 25.90 -23.63
CA ASP A 56 -3.42 25.14 -23.29
C ASP A 56 -3.68 24.03 -24.31
N THR A 57 -2.85 22.98 -24.29
CA THR A 57 -3.11 21.74 -25.03
C THR A 57 -4.14 20.85 -24.32
N ALA A 58 -4.76 21.33 -23.24
CA ALA A 58 -5.74 20.59 -22.46
C ALA A 58 -7.20 21.04 -22.67
N ALA A 59 -7.46 22.20 -23.27
CA ALA A 59 -8.82 22.74 -23.49
C ALA A 59 -9.42 22.46 -24.90
N LYS A 60 -8.90 21.51 -25.69
CA LYS A 60 -9.64 20.91 -26.82
C LYS A 60 -10.19 19.54 -26.42
N GLY A 61 -11.43 19.55 -25.92
CA GLY A 61 -12.37 18.44 -25.95
C GLY A 61 -11.81 17.06 -25.64
N ARG A 62 -11.80 16.69 -24.35
CA ARG A 62 -12.13 15.30 -24.02
C ARG A 62 -13.65 15.15 -24.06
N ALA A 63 -14.20 15.27 -25.28
CA ALA A 63 -15.17 14.26 -25.70
C ALA A 63 -14.59 12.93 -25.22
N ARG A 64 -15.38 12.17 -24.47
CA ARG A 64 -15.07 10.85 -23.94
C ARG A 64 -14.45 10.03 -25.08
N LYS A 65 -13.13 10.13 -25.26
CA LYS A 65 -12.34 9.14 -25.96
C LYS A 65 -12.48 7.97 -25.02
N THR A 66 -13.49 7.15 -25.29
CA THR A 66 -13.34 5.71 -25.18
C THR A 66 -11.89 5.46 -25.54
N LYS A 67 -11.06 5.19 -24.53
CA LYS A 67 -9.73 4.62 -24.75
C LYS A 67 -10.00 3.56 -25.82
N PRO A 68 -9.24 3.48 -26.94
CA PRO A 68 -9.24 2.24 -27.68
C PRO A 68 -9.01 1.20 -26.60
N THR A 69 -10.00 0.34 -26.43
CA THR A 69 -10.02 -0.72 -25.43
C THR A 69 -8.66 -1.35 -25.60
N LYS A 70 -7.71 -1.01 -24.70
CA LYS A 70 -6.42 -1.68 -24.68
C LYS A 70 -6.85 -3.12 -24.60
N ALA A 71 -6.52 -3.89 -25.66
CA ALA A 71 -6.80 -5.31 -25.72
C ALA A 71 -6.64 -5.84 -24.30
N PRO A 72 -7.68 -6.50 -23.74
CA PRO A 72 -7.79 -6.76 -22.32
C PRO A 72 -6.42 -7.19 -21.87
N LYS A 73 -5.75 -6.33 -21.06
CA LYS A 73 -4.42 -6.64 -20.56
C LYS A 73 -4.55 -8.05 -20.03
N GLU A 74 -3.80 -8.99 -20.61
CA GLU A 74 -3.85 -10.38 -20.20
C GLU A 74 -3.94 -10.38 -18.68
N PRO A 75 -4.96 -11.05 -18.10
CA PRO A 75 -5.29 -10.90 -16.70
C PRO A 75 -3.99 -11.07 -15.95
N LYS A 76 -3.51 -9.96 -15.35
CA LYS A 76 -2.22 -9.95 -14.64
C LYS A 76 -2.27 -11.19 -13.78
N VAL A 77 -1.40 -12.16 -14.04
CA VAL A 77 -1.39 -13.39 -13.25
C VAL A 77 -1.38 -12.91 -11.82
N PRO A 78 -2.41 -13.24 -11.01
CA PRO A 78 -2.52 -12.68 -9.69
C PRO A 78 -1.20 -13.00 -9.00
N THR A 79 -0.49 -11.99 -8.51
CA THR A 79 0.86 -12.16 -7.98
C THR A 79 0.89 -13.17 -6.84
N ALA A 80 -0.25 -13.44 -6.21
CA ALA A 80 -0.47 -14.48 -5.24
C ALA A 80 -0.37 -15.91 -5.83
N LYS A 81 -0.81 -16.14 -7.07
CA LYS A 81 -0.78 -17.45 -7.73
C LYS A 81 0.64 -17.96 -7.92
N ILE A 82 1.57 -17.07 -8.30
CA ILE A 82 2.98 -17.45 -8.45
C ILE A 82 3.55 -17.93 -7.10
N SER A 83 3.23 -17.26 -5.99
CA SER A 83 3.65 -17.70 -4.65
C SER A 83 3.03 -19.05 -4.28
N TYR A 84 1.75 -19.24 -4.61
CA TYR A 84 1.04 -20.48 -4.33
C TYR A 84 1.62 -21.66 -5.13
N ASP A 85 1.84 -21.49 -6.43
CA ASP A 85 2.40 -22.53 -7.30
C ASP A 85 3.80 -22.95 -6.83
N MET A 86 4.63 -21.99 -6.39
CA MET A 86 5.94 -22.27 -5.78
C MET A 86 5.85 -22.98 -4.43
N PHE A 87 4.82 -22.69 -3.63
CA PHE A 87 4.61 -23.35 -2.35
C PHE A 87 4.16 -24.81 -2.53
N ILE A 88 3.22 -25.06 -3.45
CA ILE A 88 2.76 -26.42 -3.79
C ILE A 88 3.87 -27.27 -4.41
N SER A 89 4.85 -26.66 -5.08
CA SER A 89 6.04 -27.38 -5.56
C SER A 89 7.03 -27.76 -4.44
N GLY A 90 6.72 -27.46 -3.18
CA GLY A 90 7.48 -27.84 -1.99
C GLY A 90 8.53 -26.83 -1.56
N MET A 91 8.50 -25.58 -2.07
CA MET A 91 9.41 -24.54 -1.59
C MET A 91 8.92 -23.93 -0.27
N ALA A 92 9.86 -23.75 0.67
CA ALA A 92 9.61 -23.03 1.90
C ALA A 92 9.32 -21.53 1.66
N VAL A 93 8.50 -20.93 2.52
CA VAL A 93 8.07 -19.52 2.44
C VAL A 93 9.26 -18.56 2.32
N ASP A 94 10.33 -18.78 3.09
CA ASP A 94 11.54 -17.94 3.05
C ASP A 94 12.28 -18.01 1.71
N ARG A 95 12.29 -19.19 1.08
CA ARG A 95 12.90 -19.39 -0.23
C ARG A 95 12.09 -18.70 -1.32
N ILE A 96 10.76 -18.80 -1.24
CA ILE A 96 9.83 -18.08 -2.14
C ILE A 96 10.02 -16.57 -1.99
N ALA A 97 10.16 -16.08 -0.77
CA ALA A 97 10.42 -14.67 -0.50
C ALA A 97 11.72 -14.20 -1.16
N ALA A 98 12.81 -14.96 -1.00
CA ALA A 98 14.09 -14.65 -1.62
C ALA A 98 14.04 -14.66 -3.16
N GLU A 99 13.48 -15.71 -3.75
CA GLU A 99 13.36 -15.88 -5.21
C GLU A 99 12.56 -14.74 -5.85
N ARG A 100 11.47 -14.35 -5.19
CA ARG A 100 10.56 -13.31 -5.67
C ARG A 100 10.96 -11.90 -5.24
N ARG A 101 12.03 -11.74 -4.45
CA ARG A 101 12.45 -10.47 -3.83
C ARG A 101 11.31 -9.82 -3.03
N LEU A 102 10.57 -10.64 -2.28
CA LEU A 102 9.48 -10.23 -1.39
C LEU A 102 9.88 -10.45 0.06
N THR A 103 9.11 -9.89 0.98
CA THR A 103 9.23 -10.23 2.41
C THR A 103 8.44 -11.50 2.72
N PRO A 104 8.88 -12.31 3.72
CA PRO A 104 8.14 -13.50 4.13
C PRO A 104 6.67 -13.22 4.47
N GLY A 105 6.39 -12.13 5.20
CA GLY A 105 5.01 -11.71 5.50
C GLY A 105 4.17 -11.38 4.26
N THR A 106 4.77 -10.88 3.18
CA THR A 106 4.04 -10.65 1.91
C THR A 106 3.67 -11.99 1.25
N VAL A 107 4.58 -12.96 1.27
CA VAL A 107 4.30 -14.32 0.77
C VAL A 107 3.24 -14.99 1.63
N PHE A 108 3.33 -14.85 2.94
CA PHE A 108 2.34 -15.38 3.89
C PHE A 108 0.95 -14.81 3.64
N ASN A 109 0.84 -13.50 3.42
CA ASN A 109 -0.44 -12.86 3.06
C ASN A 109 -0.96 -13.31 1.68
N HIS A 110 -0.09 -13.61 0.71
CA HIS A 110 -0.53 -14.24 -0.54
C HIS A 110 -1.11 -15.63 -0.31
N LEU A 111 -0.47 -16.46 0.53
CA LEU A 111 -0.92 -17.83 0.83
C LEU A 111 -2.20 -17.83 1.67
N ALA A 112 -2.36 -16.87 2.59
CA ALA A 112 -3.56 -16.68 3.40
C ALA A 112 -4.85 -16.64 2.57
N GLN A 113 -4.81 -15.97 1.41
CA GLN A 113 -5.96 -15.88 0.51
C GLN A 113 -6.41 -17.24 -0.04
N TYR A 114 -5.49 -18.19 -0.20
CA TYR A 114 -5.80 -19.55 -0.65
C TYR A 114 -6.30 -20.44 0.49
N VAL A 115 -5.84 -20.17 1.72
CA VAL A 115 -6.38 -20.80 2.94
C VAL A 115 -7.82 -20.37 3.16
N GLU A 116 -8.13 -19.07 3.04
CA GLU A 116 -9.49 -18.54 3.15
C GLU A 116 -10.44 -19.12 2.10
N ARG A 117 -9.93 -19.40 0.90
CA ARG A 117 -10.70 -20.03 -0.18
C ARG A 117 -10.84 -21.55 0.00
N GLY A 118 -10.21 -22.14 1.02
CA GLY A 118 -10.19 -23.58 1.26
C GLY A 118 -9.37 -24.37 0.23
N THR A 119 -8.57 -23.70 -0.60
CA THR A 119 -7.72 -24.37 -1.61
C THR A 119 -6.40 -24.84 -1.01
N LEU A 120 -5.94 -24.20 0.06
CA LEU A 120 -4.75 -24.59 0.82
C LEU A 120 -5.15 -24.95 2.25
N PRO A 121 -4.81 -26.15 2.76
CA PRO A 121 -5.00 -26.46 4.18
C PRO A 121 -4.08 -25.60 5.04
N ILE A 122 -4.60 -25.07 6.15
CA ILE A 122 -3.84 -24.18 7.05
C ILE A 122 -2.66 -24.92 7.70
N GLU A 123 -2.80 -26.23 7.89
CA GLU A 123 -1.83 -27.13 8.52
C GLU A 123 -0.52 -27.25 7.72
N GLN A 124 -0.53 -26.91 6.43
CA GLN A 124 0.69 -26.83 5.62
C GLN A 124 1.47 -25.54 5.86
N LEU A 125 0.81 -24.47 6.29
CA LEU A 125 1.40 -23.15 6.47
C LEU A 125 1.79 -22.89 7.92
N VAL A 126 1.00 -23.39 8.86
CA VAL A 126 1.17 -23.20 10.31
C VAL A 126 1.22 -24.57 10.99
N PRO A 127 2.20 -24.83 11.86
CA PRO A 127 2.24 -26.07 12.63
C PRO A 127 0.98 -26.28 13.46
N GLN A 128 0.52 -27.53 13.55
CA GLN A 128 -0.68 -27.90 14.30
C GLN A 128 -0.63 -27.41 15.77
N GLU A 129 0.54 -27.49 16.40
CA GLU A 129 0.76 -27.04 17.78
C GLU A 129 0.43 -25.55 17.96
N HIS A 130 0.84 -24.70 17.01
CA HIS A 130 0.57 -23.26 17.06
C HIS A 130 -0.93 -22.98 16.84
N ILE A 131 -1.57 -23.71 15.94
CA ILE A 131 -3.02 -23.58 15.66
C ILE A 131 -3.81 -23.91 16.93
N ASP A 132 -3.48 -25.02 17.59
CA ASP A 132 -4.17 -25.47 18.79
C ASP A 132 -3.94 -24.52 19.97
N GLU A 133 -2.73 -23.97 20.12
CA GLU A 133 -2.41 -22.97 21.13
C GLU A 133 -3.27 -21.70 20.95
N ILE A 134 -3.30 -21.12 19.75
CA ILE A 134 -4.11 -19.94 19.43
C ILE A 134 -5.60 -20.22 19.65
N ARG A 135 -6.07 -21.39 19.22
CA ARG A 135 -7.48 -21.79 19.34
C ARG A 135 -7.89 -21.99 20.80
N ASN A 136 -7.05 -22.61 21.61
CA ASN A 136 -7.32 -22.80 23.04
C ASN A 136 -7.34 -21.45 23.77
N HIS A 137 -6.41 -20.55 23.46
CA HIS A 137 -6.39 -19.20 24.01
C HIS A 137 -7.68 -18.46 23.69
N ALA A 138 -8.09 -18.43 22.42
CA ALA A 138 -9.29 -17.70 22.02
C ALA A 138 -10.60 -18.30 22.57
N ARG A 139 -10.64 -19.61 22.88
CA ARG A 139 -11.79 -20.21 23.58
C ARG A 139 -11.86 -19.85 25.06
N THR A 140 -10.71 -19.72 25.71
CA THR A 140 -10.63 -19.39 27.15
C THR A 140 -10.79 -17.89 27.41
N HIS A 141 -10.41 -17.05 26.44
CA HIS A 141 -10.49 -15.60 26.54
C HIS A 141 -11.27 -15.00 25.35
N PRO A 142 -12.61 -15.12 25.31
CA PRO A 142 -13.42 -14.59 24.21
C PRO A 142 -13.32 -13.06 24.02
N GLN A 143 -12.83 -12.35 25.04
CA GLN A 143 -12.66 -10.89 25.02
C GLN A 143 -11.42 -10.48 24.21
N ASP A 144 -10.41 -11.35 24.13
CA ASP A 144 -9.12 -11.06 23.51
C ASP A 144 -9.21 -11.26 22.00
N THR A 145 -9.74 -10.23 21.34
CA THR A 145 -9.99 -10.25 19.90
C THR A 145 -8.79 -9.75 19.09
N SER A 146 -7.86 -9.03 19.73
CA SER A 146 -6.74 -8.40 19.03
C SER A 146 -5.55 -9.34 18.84
N VAL A 147 -4.87 -9.23 17.70
CA VAL A 147 -3.69 -10.04 17.37
C VAL A 147 -2.56 -9.83 18.40
N THR A 148 -2.42 -8.61 18.92
CA THR A 148 -1.39 -8.28 19.93
C THR A 148 -1.65 -8.97 21.26
N GLN A 149 -2.89 -8.98 21.75
CA GLN A 149 -3.25 -9.67 23.00
C GLN A 149 -3.01 -11.17 22.88
N ILE A 150 -3.45 -11.79 21.77
CA ILE A 150 -3.22 -13.21 21.54
C ILE A 150 -1.71 -13.48 21.49
N LYS A 151 -0.92 -12.62 20.84
CA LYS A 151 0.53 -12.80 20.74
C LYS A 151 1.24 -12.72 22.10
N GLU A 152 0.75 -11.91 23.03
CA GLU A 152 1.30 -11.79 24.39
C GLU A 152 1.00 -13.03 25.24
N ALA A 153 -0.09 -13.73 24.95
CA ALA A 153 -0.53 -14.89 25.73
C ALA A 153 -0.05 -16.24 25.17
N VAL A 154 0.21 -16.34 23.87
CA VAL A 154 0.80 -17.53 23.23
C VAL A 154 2.33 -17.51 23.26
N SER A 155 2.94 -18.65 22.95
CA SER A 155 4.39 -18.83 22.93
C SER A 155 5.11 -17.85 21.98
N GLN A 156 6.37 -17.54 22.29
CA GLN A 156 7.17 -16.61 21.50
C GLN A 156 7.43 -17.11 20.07
N ALA A 157 7.36 -18.42 19.83
CA ALA A 157 7.57 -19.04 18.53
C ALA A 157 6.47 -18.70 17.50
N VAL A 158 5.23 -18.44 17.96
CA VAL A 158 4.11 -18.15 17.07
C VAL A 158 4.27 -16.77 16.41
N SER A 159 4.27 -16.68 15.08
CA SER A 159 4.37 -15.39 14.39
C SER A 159 3.04 -14.62 14.42
N TYR A 160 3.13 -13.29 14.37
CA TYR A 160 1.98 -12.41 14.16
C TYR A 160 1.16 -12.78 12.91
N ASP A 161 1.84 -13.26 11.87
CA ASP A 161 1.19 -13.64 10.62
C ASP A 161 0.35 -14.92 10.79
N GLU A 162 0.85 -15.91 11.55
CA GLU A 162 0.13 -17.15 11.86
C GLU A 162 -1.14 -16.86 12.65
N ILE A 163 -1.06 -16.02 13.69
CA ILE A 163 -2.20 -15.58 14.50
C ILE A 163 -3.26 -14.92 13.61
N ARG A 164 -2.83 -14.07 12.66
CA ARG A 164 -3.77 -13.39 11.76
C ARG A 164 -4.52 -14.37 10.86
N ILE A 165 -3.86 -15.39 10.32
CA ILE A 165 -4.54 -16.41 9.49
C ILE A 165 -5.48 -17.27 10.33
N VAL A 166 -5.00 -17.82 11.46
CA VAL A 166 -5.83 -18.66 12.33
C VAL A 166 -7.06 -17.87 12.80
N ARG A 167 -6.88 -16.60 13.20
CA ARG A 167 -7.97 -15.71 13.56
C ARG A 167 -9.00 -15.60 12.41
N LYS A 168 -8.53 -15.36 11.19
CA LYS A 168 -9.42 -15.16 10.05
C LYS A 168 -10.16 -16.42 9.60
N VAL A 169 -9.52 -17.59 9.71
CA VAL A 169 -10.11 -18.88 9.29
C VAL A 169 -11.13 -19.40 10.29
N TYR A 170 -10.85 -19.29 11.60
CA TYR A 170 -11.69 -19.91 12.63
C TYR A 170 -12.67 -18.96 13.33
N PHE A 171 -12.40 -17.65 13.32
CA PHE A 171 -13.17 -16.64 14.05
C PHE A 171 -13.84 -15.63 13.12
N GLY A 172 -13.95 -15.98 11.83
CA GLY A 172 -14.34 -15.10 10.71
C GLY A 172 -15.28 -13.96 11.07
N ASP A 173 -14.80 -12.74 10.83
CA ASP A 173 -15.59 -11.50 10.75
C ASP A 173 -16.16 -11.34 9.34
#